data_AF-A0A9E5QS11-F1
#
_entry.id   AF-A0A9E5QS11-F1
#
_cell.length_a   1.000
_cell.length_b   1.000
_cell.length_c   1.000
_cell.angle_alpha   90.00
_cell.angle_beta   90.00
_cell.angle_gamma   90.00
#
_symmetry.space_group_name_H-M   'P 1'
#
loop_
_entity.id
_entity.type
_entity.pdbx_description
1 polymer ?
#
loop_
_entity_poly.entity_id
_entity_poly.type
_entity_poly.pdbx_seq_one_letter_code
_entity_poly.pdbx_strand_id
1 'polypeptide(L)'
;MHAQVVVCPDWNDGLHLERTLRDLAEFYPELPPLPDSLDWGYDLEDDAGADTFDALDDADFSAGVRARSAGAAAVGATVRAAELDEALDESFGAIYADADLADADLADADLTADTLATVASVAVVPVGLTRFRPPDDVLEPVSQALAIATIAQVEALQAEFRQRLGTTFAWLADEWYLIAEQPLPPIEHYEDYPQLANGVGSIRRFLQDFEAVAPQLPSQLQRPQRLAWIVGNAVELAFQPIVERLNQIEGLSVTLIAIASAYWGQTMTVTGLVTGQDILAQFQPVGYDAVLLPSLMLKDNAVFLDDLPLDTLQAQLKLPIQIVAGGAADLVTIIQALAR
;
A
#
# COMPACT_ATOMS: atom_id res chain seq x y z
N MET A 1 -11.93 -7.58 -7.75
CA MET A 1 -11.20 -6.37 -7.31
C MET A 1 -10.86 -6.46 -5.83
N HIS A 2 -9.83 -5.75 -5.36
CA HIS A 2 -9.55 -5.57 -3.93
C HIS A 2 -10.12 -4.21 -3.50
N ALA A 3 -10.96 -4.21 -2.47
CA ALA A 3 -11.58 -3.00 -1.94
C ALA A 3 -10.83 -2.49 -0.69
N GLN A 4 -11.04 -1.22 -0.35
CA GLN A 4 -10.57 -0.60 0.88
C GLN A 4 -11.72 0.19 1.51
N VAL A 5 -11.88 0.06 2.83
CA VAL A 5 -12.83 0.81 3.65
C VAL A 5 -12.02 1.64 4.65
N VAL A 6 -12.14 2.97 4.54
CA VAL A 6 -11.56 3.91 5.51
C VAL A 6 -12.56 4.13 6.63
N VAL A 7 -12.17 3.83 7.86
CA VAL A 7 -13.01 3.98 9.06
C VAL A 7 -12.79 5.35 9.69
N CYS A 8 -13.85 6.14 9.69
CA CYS A 8 -13.96 7.43 10.34
C CYS A 8 -14.81 7.27 11.61
N PRO A 9 -14.28 7.60 12.81
CA PRO A 9 -15.02 7.53 14.07
C PRO A 9 -16.36 8.24 13.97
N ASP A 10 -17.44 7.67 14.52
CA ASP A 10 -18.82 8.20 14.52
C ASP A 10 -19.52 8.36 13.14
N TRP A 11 -18.81 8.15 12.03
CA TRP A 11 -19.36 8.29 10.67
C TRP A 11 -19.70 6.94 10.05
N ASN A 12 -18.78 5.98 10.11
CA ASN A 12 -18.94 4.66 9.48
C ASN A 12 -18.30 3.52 10.26
N ASP A 13 -18.12 3.68 11.57
CA ASP A 13 -17.66 2.65 12.49
C ASP A 13 -18.83 1.79 13.04
N GLY A 14 -18.51 0.88 13.97
CA GLY A 14 -19.51 0.05 14.64
C GLY A 14 -20.46 -0.67 13.67
N LEU A 15 -21.77 -0.50 13.85
CA LEU A 15 -22.77 -1.20 13.04
C LEU A 15 -22.69 -0.86 11.54
N HIS A 16 -22.25 0.36 11.20
CA HIS A 16 -22.11 0.77 9.79
C HIS A 16 -20.94 0.04 9.11
N LEU A 17 -19.82 -0.13 9.82
CA LEU A 17 -18.70 -0.92 9.34
C LEU A 17 -19.10 -2.39 9.12
N GLU A 18 -19.78 -2.99 10.10
CA GLU A 18 -20.24 -4.38 9.98
C GLU A 18 -21.15 -4.58 8.77
N ARG A 19 -22.16 -3.72 8.59
CA ARG A 19 -23.05 -3.77 7.43
C ARG A 19 -22.27 -3.67 6.12
N THR A 20 -21.36 -2.70 6.03
CA THR A 20 -20.51 -2.50 4.84
C THR A 20 -19.71 -3.76 4.50
N LEU A 21 -19.08 -4.39 5.49
CA LEU A 21 -18.28 -5.61 5.25
C LEU A 21 -19.15 -6.80 4.85
N ARG A 22 -20.35 -6.94 5.43
CA ARG A 22 -21.30 -7.99 5.07
C ARG A 22 -21.82 -7.82 3.65
N ASP A 23 -22.20 -6.59 3.28
CA ASP A 23 -22.70 -6.25 1.94
C ASP A 23 -21.62 -6.49 0.89
N LEU A 24 -20.37 -6.06 1.14
CA LEU A 24 -19.24 -6.33 0.24
C LEU A 24 -18.98 -7.83 0.07
N ALA A 25 -19.17 -8.62 1.13
CA ALA A 25 -19.00 -10.06 1.09
C ALA A 25 -20.05 -10.79 0.24
N GLU A 26 -21.21 -10.16 -0.06
CA GLU A 26 -22.19 -10.70 -1.01
C GLU A 26 -21.67 -10.69 -2.46
N PHE A 27 -20.69 -9.84 -2.74
CA PHE A 27 -20.00 -9.77 -4.03
C PHE A 27 -18.73 -10.64 -4.08
N TYR A 28 -18.48 -11.47 -3.06
CA TYR A 28 -17.32 -12.37 -3.08
C TYR A 28 -17.47 -13.42 -4.20
N PRO A 29 -16.46 -13.60 -5.07
CA PRO A 29 -16.58 -14.51 -6.20
C PRO A 29 -16.70 -15.96 -5.73
N GLU A 30 -17.72 -16.68 -6.22
CA GLU A 30 -17.59 -18.12 -6.43
C GLU A 30 -16.70 -18.29 -7.68
N LEU A 31 -15.38 -18.41 -7.52
CA LEU A 31 -14.56 -18.87 -8.64
C LEU A 31 -15.03 -20.30 -8.96
N PRO A 32 -15.53 -20.59 -10.19
CA PRO A 32 -15.73 -21.98 -10.58
C PRO A 32 -14.37 -22.68 -10.50
N PRO A 33 -14.33 -23.96 -10.07
CA PRO A 33 -13.08 -24.69 -10.02
C PRO A 33 -12.39 -24.62 -11.38
N LEU A 34 -11.09 -24.33 -11.38
CA LEU A 34 -10.26 -24.43 -12.57
C LEU A 34 -10.46 -25.83 -13.17
N PRO A 35 -10.77 -25.97 -14.48
CA PRO A 35 -10.84 -27.30 -15.07
C PRO A 35 -9.47 -27.97 -14.92
N ASP A 36 -9.48 -29.25 -14.52
CA ASP A 36 -8.27 -30.05 -14.22
C ASP A 36 -7.27 -30.17 -15.39
N SER A 37 -7.63 -29.68 -16.58
CA SER A 37 -6.75 -29.55 -17.72
C SER A 37 -7.07 -28.27 -18.51
N LEU A 38 -6.22 -27.24 -18.40
CA LEU A 38 -6.09 -26.26 -19.47
C LEU A 38 -5.27 -26.89 -20.59
N ASP A 39 -5.96 -27.36 -21.63
CA ASP A 39 -5.36 -27.70 -22.92
C ASP A 39 -5.00 -26.38 -23.62
N TRP A 40 -3.73 -25.96 -23.51
CA TRP A 40 -3.20 -24.78 -24.18
C TRP A 40 -2.97 -25.10 -25.66
N GLY A 41 -4.04 -25.36 -26.41
CA GLY A 41 -4.04 -25.72 -27.83
C GLY A 41 -3.27 -24.72 -28.69
N TYR A 42 -1.95 -24.90 -28.73
CA TYR A 42 -1.02 -24.34 -29.68
C TYR A 42 -0.47 -25.53 -30.45
N ASP A 43 -1.13 -25.85 -31.56
CA ASP A 43 -0.56 -26.73 -32.58
C ASP A 43 0.64 -26.01 -33.21
N LEU A 44 1.84 -26.38 -32.78
CA LEU A 44 3.11 -25.98 -33.38
C LEU A 44 3.49 -26.94 -34.50
N GLU A 45 2.68 -27.04 -35.56
CA GLU A 45 3.07 -27.73 -36.80
C GLU A 45 2.44 -27.03 -38.02
N ASP A 46 3.14 -26.04 -38.59
CA ASP A 46 3.62 -26.07 -39.98
C ASP A 46 4.10 -24.67 -40.42
N ASP A 47 5.41 -24.57 -40.61
CA ASP A 47 6.13 -23.42 -41.14
C ASP A 47 6.55 -23.76 -42.58
N ALA A 48 5.88 -23.19 -43.59
CA ALA A 48 6.37 -23.15 -44.97
C ALA A 48 5.59 -22.16 -45.86
N GLY A 49 6.24 -21.05 -46.25
CA GLY A 49 5.87 -20.35 -47.49
C GLY A 49 5.96 -18.83 -47.44
N ALA A 50 7.12 -18.30 -47.82
CA ALA A 50 7.29 -16.91 -48.23
C ALA A 50 6.63 -16.63 -49.59
N ASP A 51 6.45 -15.33 -49.87
CA ASP A 51 6.14 -14.67 -51.15
C ASP A 51 4.66 -14.50 -51.55
N THR A 52 4.14 -13.28 -51.41
CA THR A 52 3.75 -12.35 -52.51
C THR A 52 2.83 -11.24 -51.97
N PHE A 53 3.20 -9.99 -52.23
CA PHE A 53 2.34 -8.81 -52.11
C PHE A 53 2.01 -8.36 -53.54
N ASP A 54 0.76 -8.49 -53.99
CA ASP A 54 0.08 -7.47 -54.82
C ASP A 54 -1.40 -7.80 -55.08
N ALA A 55 -2.24 -6.82 -54.71
CA ALA A 55 -3.52 -6.35 -55.26
C ALA A 55 -4.77 -7.26 -55.48
N LEU A 56 -5.92 -6.65 -55.11
CA LEU A 56 -7.36 -6.96 -55.36
C LEU A 56 -8.03 -7.79 -54.24
N ASP A 57 -9.19 -7.47 -53.67
CA ASP A 57 -10.26 -6.53 -54.03
C ASP A 57 -11.10 -6.21 -52.77
N ASP A 58 -11.79 -5.06 -52.76
CA ASP A 58 -12.65 -4.58 -51.67
C ASP A 58 -13.95 -5.41 -51.53
N ALA A 59 -13.98 -6.34 -50.57
CA ALA A 59 -15.15 -6.74 -49.77
C ALA A 59 -14.70 -7.83 -48.77
N ASP A 60 -15.15 -7.77 -47.51
CA ASP A 60 -14.91 -8.74 -46.42
C ASP A 60 -13.64 -8.61 -45.55
N PHE A 61 -13.17 -7.39 -45.29
CA PHE A 61 -12.27 -7.13 -44.14
C PHE A 61 -12.75 -5.97 -43.26
N SER A 62 -13.94 -6.12 -42.67
CA SER A 62 -14.50 -5.24 -41.63
C SER A 62 -14.77 -5.96 -40.30
N ALA A 63 -14.00 -7.02 -39.99
CA ALA A 63 -14.06 -7.69 -38.69
C ALA A 63 -12.68 -8.25 -38.29
N GLY A 64 -11.71 -7.37 -38.06
CA GLY A 64 -10.37 -7.81 -37.64
C GLY A 64 -9.33 -6.70 -37.62
N VAL A 65 -9.13 -6.12 -36.44
CA VAL A 65 -7.88 -5.45 -36.00
C VAL A 65 -7.46 -4.19 -36.77
N ARG A 66 -7.87 -3.04 -36.22
CA ARG A 66 -7.14 -1.75 -36.02
C ARG A 66 -8.23 -0.77 -35.55
N ALA A 67 -8.15 -0.07 -34.43
CA ALA A 67 -7.03 0.43 -33.65
C ALA A 67 -7.44 0.35 -32.16
N ARG A 68 -6.56 -0.11 -31.26
CA ARG A 68 -5.69 0.73 -30.43
C ARG A 68 -6.35 2.04 -29.96
N SER A 69 -6.17 2.25 -28.66
CA SER A 69 -6.23 3.51 -27.92
C SER A 69 -7.58 4.21 -27.86
N ALA A 70 -8.29 4.03 -26.74
CA ALA A 70 -8.61 5.09 -25.78
C ALA A 70 -9.68 4.58 -24.80
N GLY A 71 -9.62 5.02 -23.54
CA GLY A 71 -10.76 4.94 -22.64
C GLY A 71 -10.62 3.98 -21.46
N ALA A 72 -9.54 4.11 -20.68
CA ALA A 72 -9.64 3.86 -19.25
C ALA A 72 -10.45 5.02 -18.63
N ALA A 73 -11.61 4.74 -18.05
CA ALA A 73 -12.35 5.70 -17.23
C ALA A 73 -13.03 4.98 -16.07
N ALA A 74 -12.89 5.58 -14.89
CA ALA A 74 -13.18 5.11 -13.56
C ALA A 74 -14.65 4.74 -13.30
N VAL A 75 -14.88 3.81 -12.35
CA VAL A 75 -16.05 3.83 -11.47
C VAL A 75 -15.63 3.41 -10.06
N GLY A 76 -15.44 4.40 -9.20
CA GLY A 76 -15.51 4.26 -7.75
C GLY A 76 -16.96 4.48 -7.32
N ALA A 77 -17.53 3.55 -6.56
CA ALA A 77 -18.88 3.68 -6.03
C ALA A 77 -18.84 4.27 -4.62
N THR A 78 -19.30 5.52 -4.49
CA THR A 78 -19.63 6.18 -3.24
C THR A 78 -21.09 5.91 -2.92
N VAL A 79 -21.40 5.30 -1.77
CA VAL A 79 -22.79 5.17 -1.27
C VAL A 79 -23.17 6.49 -0.60
N ARG A 80 -24.17 7.18 -1.16
CA ARG A 80 -24.73 8.45 -0.63
C ARG A 80 -25.60 8.19 0.61
N ALA A 81 -25.28 8.86 1.72
CA ALA A 81 -26.26 9.22 2.73
C ALA A 81 -27.07 10.43 2.24
N ALA A 82 -28.39 10.35 2.36
CA ALA A 82 -29.32 11.34 1.85
C ALA A 82 -29.40 12.59 2.74
N GLU A 83 -29.38 13.75 2.06
CA GLU A 83 -30.04 15.03 2.38
C GLU A 83 -29.68 15.74 3.71
N LEU A 84 -28.82 16.77 3.61
CA LEU A 84 -28.97 18.02 4.36
C LEU A 84 -28.28 19.18 3.61
N ASP A 85 -29.18 20.01 3.06
CA ASP A 85 -29.19 21.39 2.59
C ASP A 85 -27.92 22.20 2.22
N GLU A 86 -28.12 22.99 1.17
CA GLU A 86 -27.23 23.90 0.47
C GLU A 86 -26.60 24.99 1.36
N ALA A 87 -25.27 25.11 1.27
CA ALA A 87 -24.53 26.34 0.95
C ALA A 87 -23.12 26.22 1.53
N LEU A 88 -22.10 26.12 0.66
CA LEU A 88 -20.89 26.93 0.73
C LEU A 88 -20.03 26.61 -0.50
N ASP A 89 -20.02 27.61 -1.37
CA ASP A 89 -19.27 27.72 -2.61
C ASP A 89 -17.84 28.22 -2.32
N GLU A 90 -16.93 27.87 -3.24
CA GLU A 90 -15.61 28.45 -3.49
C GLU A 90 -14.51 28.37 -2.41
N SER A 91 -13.82 27.23 -2.33
CA SER A 91 -12.35 27.21 -2.49
C SER A 91 -11.84 25.78 -2.63
N PHE A 92 -10.98 25.56 -3.64
CA PHE A 92 -10.37 24.28 -4.07
C PHE A 92 -11.13 23.44 -5.10
N GLY A 93 -11.40 24.04 -6.27
CA GLY A 93 -10.97 23.42 -7.53
C GLY A 93 -9.51 23.82 -7.82
N ALA A 94 -8.69 23.14 -8.59
CA ALA A 94 -8.80 21.90 -9.34
C ALA A 94 -7.37 21.51 -9.76
N ILE A 95 -7.11 20.22 -9.99
CA ILE A 95 -6.24 19.82 -11.11
C ILE A 95 -7.10 18.90 -11.97
N TYR A 96 -7.70 19.49 -13.02
CA TYR A 96 -8.31 18.77 -14.15
C TYR A 96 -7.23 18.35 -15.14
N ALA A 97 -7.49 17.26 -15.86
CA ALA A 97 -7.09 17.12 -17.26
C ALA A 97 -8.28 16.56 -18.05
N ASP A 98 -8.73 17.38 -19.01
CA ASP A 98 -9.82 17.18 -19.96
C ASP A 98 -9.66 15.96 -20.87
N ALA A 99 -10.79 15.35 -21.24
CA ALA A 99 -11.12 15.09 -22.64
C ALA A 99 -12.64 14.97 -22.81
N ASP A 100 -13.20 15.89 -23.60
CA ASP A 100 -14.56 15.93 -24.12
C ASP A 100 -15.08 14.57 -24.61
N LEU A 101 -16.28 14.17 -24.15
CA LEU A 101 -17.25 13.46 -24.98
C LEU A 101 -18.66 13.96 -24.64
N ALA A 102 -19.16 14.83 -25.51
CA ALA A 102 -20.53 15.29 -25.57
C ALA A 102 -21.49 14.17 -26.04
N ASP A 103 -22.74 14.27 -25.59
CA ASP A 103 -23.95 13.65 -26.15
C ASP A 103 -23.84 12.19 -26.63
N ALA A 104 -24.14 11.26 -25.74
CA ALA A 104 -24.64 9.94 -26.13
C ALA A 104 -25.88 9.60 -25.27
N ASP A 105 -27.02 9.47 -25.94
CA ASP A 105 -28.30 9.05 -25.41
C ASP A 105 -28.17 7.87 -24.43
N LEU A 106 -28.53 8.10 -23.16
CA LEU A 106 -28.68 7.08 -22.12
C LEU A 106 -30.03 6.34 -22.23
N ALA A 107 -30.44 5.99 -23.45
CA ALA A 107 -31.60 5.16 -23.69
C ALA A 107 -31.14 3.84 -24.34
N ASP A 108 -31.47 2.72 -23.69
CA ASP A 108 -31.30 1.34 -24.15
C ASP A 108 -29.91 0.68 -23.98
N ALA A 109 -29.33 0.80 -22.77
CA ALA A 109 -28.34 -0.21 -22.33
C ALA A 109 -29.09 -1.41 -21.72
N ASP A 110 -29.34 -2.41 -22.57
CA ASP A 110 -29.77 -3.76 -22.20
C ASP A 110 -28.76 -4.35 -21.20
N LEU A 111 -29.12 -4.38 -19.91
CA LEU A 111 -28.34 -4.97 -18.83
C LEU A 111 -28.38 -6.50 -18.94
N THR A 112 -27.75 -7.06 -19.96
CA THR A 112 -27.51 -8.50 -20.05
C THR A 112 -26.41 -8.87 -19.06
N ALA A 113 -26.83 -9.64 -18.05
CA ALA A 113 -26.17 -10.39 -16.97
C ALA A 113 -24.65 -10.74 -16.97
N ASP A 114 -23.78 -10.22 -17.83
CA ASP A 114 -22.37 -10.58 -17.87
C ASP A 114 -21.48 -9.50 -17.23
N THR A 115 -20.78 -9.91 -16.15
CA THR A 115 -19.83 -9.18 -15.28
C THR A 115 -20.43 -8.39 -14.11
N LEU A 116 -21.05 -9.10 -13.17
CA LEU A 116 -21.18 -8.57 -11.80
C LEU A 116 -19.77 -8.27 -11.26
N ALA A 117 -19.54 -7.04 -10.80
CA ALA A 117 -18.28 -6.66 -10.17
C ALA A 117 -18.09 -7.47 -8.87
N THR A 118 -17.07 -8.32 -8.82
CA THR A 118 -16.78 -9.17 -7.65
C THR A 118 -15.70 -8.58 -6.77
N VAL A 119 -15.87 -8.64 -5.45
CA VAL A 119 -14.91 -8.20 -4.44
C VAL A 119 -14.13 -9.40 -3.91
N ALA A 120 -12.83 -9.46 -4.16
CA ALA A 120 -11.98 -10.57 -3.73
C ALA A 120 -11.48 -10.42 -2.29
N SER A 121 -11.30 -9.18 -1.82
CA SER A 121 -10.97 -8.89 -0.42
C SER A 121 -11.22 -7.43 -0.09
N VAL A 122 -11.28 -7.10 1.19
CA VAL A 122 -11.47 -5.74 1.70
C VAL A 122 -10.36 -5.42 2.71
N ALA A 123 -9.67 -4.29 2.54
CA ALA A 123 -8.78 -3.75 3.57
C ALA A 123 -9.57 -2.76 4.43
N VAL A 124 -9.51 -2.90 5.75
CA VAL A 124 -10.10 -1.98 6.71
C VAL A 124 -8.97 -1.13 7.27
N VAL A 125 -8.99 0.17 6.98
CA VAL A 125 -7.92 1.11 7.33
C VAL A 125 -8.49 2.23 8.20
N PRO A 126 -7.76 2.73 9.21
CA PRO A 126 -8.21 3.89 9.98
C PRO A 126 -8.11 5.16 9.12
N VAL A 127 -8.94 6.17 9.43
CA VAL A 127 -8.82 7.48 8.78
C VAL A 127 -7.48 8.14 9.10
N GLY A 128 -6.75 8.50 8.05
CA GLY A 128 -5.50 9.26 8.14
C GLY A 128 -5.77 10.76 8.23
N LEU A 129 -5.34 11.38 9.32
CA LEU A 129 -5.60 12.79 9.61
C LEU A 129 -4.32 13.62 9.50
N THR A 130 -4.36 14.71 8.72
CA THR A 130 -3.27 15.71 8.59
C THR A 130 -3.61 17.09 9.15
N ARG A 131 -2.61 17.89 9.52
CA ARG A 131 -2.79 19.27 10.01
C ARG A 131 -3.28 20.28 8.96
N PHE A 132 -3.40 19.89 7.69
CA PHE A 132 -3.77 20.78 6.58
C PHE A 132 -5.29 20.80 6.30
N ARG A 133 -6.10 20.29 7.24
CA ARG A 133 -7.56 20.28 7.12
C ARG A 133 -8.15 21.67 7.35
N PRO A 134 -9.33 21.98 6.76
CA PRO A 134 -10.09 23.17 7.09
C PRO A 134 -10.38 23.26 8.60
N PRO A 135 -10.47 24.47 9.19
CA PRO A 135 -10.77 24.64 10.61
C PRO A 135 -12.10 24.03 11.06
N ASP A 136 -13.06 23.94 10.14
CA ASP A 136 -14.42 23.44 10.41
C ASP A 136 -14.55 21.91 10.21
N ASP A 137 -13.43 21.22 9.97
CA ASP A 137 -13.42 19.76 9.82
C ASP A 137 -13.66 19.08 11.18
N VAL A 138 -14.71 18.26 11.23
CA VAL A 138 -15.19 17.56 12.43
C VAL A 138 -14.64 16.14 12.56
N LEU A 139 -13.79 15.68 11.61
CA LEU A 139 -13.22 14.34 11.68
C LEU A 139 -12.24 14.20 12.84
N GLU A 140 -12.51 13.23 13.70
CA GLU A 140 -11.67 12.86 14.83
C GLU A 140 -10.70 11.72 14.46
N PRO A 141 -9.48 11.71 15.03
CA PRO A 141 -8.57 10.60 14.85
C PRO A 141 -9.10 9.36 15.58
N VAL A 142 -8.76 8.18 15.05
CA VAL A 142 -9.07 6.91 15.72
C VAL A 142 -8.39 6.87 17.10
N SER A 143 -9.19 6.70 18.15
CA SER A 143 -8.68 6.50 19.51
C SER A 143 -8.24 5.05 19.74
N GLN A 144 -7.36 4.83 20.73
CA GLN A 144 -6.97 3.47 21.16
C GLN A 144 -8.19 2.61 21.52
N ALA A 145 -9.17 3.17 22.23
CA ALA A 145 -10.38 2.47 22.62
C ALA A 145 -11.22 2.03 21.40
N LEU A 146 -11.36 2.91 20.40
CA LEU A 146 -12.04 2.57 19.16
C LEU A 146 -11.25 1.52 18.36
N ALA A 147 -9.92 1.63 18.29
CA ALA A 147 -9.10 0.63 17.61
C ALA A 147 -9.27 -0.77 18.21
N ILE A 148 -9.26 -0.89 19.54
CA ILE A 148 -9.51 -2.15 20.24
C ILE A 148 -10.90 -2.71 19.89
N ALA A 149 -11.93 -1.86 19.89
CA ALA A 149 -13.30 -2.25 19.56
C ALA A 149 -13.44 -2.71 18.10
N THR A 150 -12.85 -1.97 17.16
CA THR A 150 -12.86 -2.28 15.72
C THR A 150 -12.12 -3.57 15.43
N ILE A 151 -10.95 -3.81 16.05
CA ILE A 151 -10.21 -5.08 15.90
C ILE A 151 -11.11 -6.24 16.33
N ALA A 152 -11.67 -6.19 17.54
CA ALA A 152 -12.51 -7.26 18.06
C ALA A 152 -13.76 -7.50 17.18
N GLN A 153 -14.36 -6.44 16.67
CA GLN A 153 -15.50 -6.52 15.76
C GLN A 153 -15.15 -7.19 14.44
N VAL A 154 -14.08 -6.72 13.78
CA VAL A 154 -13.68 -7.24 12.46
C VAL A 154 -13.16 -8.67 12.58
N GLU A 155 -12.44 -9.03 13.64
CA GLU A 155 -11.99 -10.42 13.89
C GLU A 155 -13.14 -11.40 14.06
N ALA A 156 -14.26 -10.97 14.68
CA ALA A 156 -15.48 -11.77 14.74
C ALA A 156 -16.05 -12.02 13.33
N LEU A 157 -16.13 -10.98 12.50
CA LEU A 157 -16.56 -11.11 11.10
C LEU A 157 -15.62 -11.97 10.27
N GLN A 158 -14.31 -11.86 10.48
CA GLN A 158 -13.32 -12.73 9.83
C GLN A 158 -13.52 -14.21 10.16
N ALA A 159 -13.93 -14.53 11.39
CA ALA A 159 -14.27 -15.92 11.75
C ALA A 159 -15.51 -16.41 10.98
N GLU A 160 -16.53 -15.57 10.82
CA GLU A 160 -17.71 -15.87 10.01
C GLU A 160 -17.38 -16.02 8.53
N PHE A 161 -16.57 -15.12 7.97
CA PHE A 161 -16.15 -15.18 6.57
C PHE A 161 -15.30 -16.40 6.28
N ARG A 162 -14.42 -16.82 7.19
CA ARG A 162 -13.67 -18.09 7.01
C ARG A 162 -14.58 -19.29 6.95
N GLN A 163 -15.64 -19.33 7.76
CA GLN A 163 -16.63 -20.42 7.71
C GLN A 163 -17.47 -20.41 6.43
N ARG A 164 -17.85 -19.22 5.94
CA ARG A 164 -18.76 -19.06 4.80
C ARG A 164 -18.05 -19.06 3.43
N LEU A 165 -16.90 -18.41 3.34
CA LEU A 165 -16.17 -18.09 2.10
C LEU A 165 -14.82 -18.83 2.00
N GLY A 166 -14.34 -19.45 3.07
CA GLY A 166 -13.04 -20.14 3.09
C GLY A 166 -11.82 -19.21 3.19
N THR A 167 -12.03 -17.89 3.32
CA THR A 167 -10.98 -16.87 3.48
C THR A 167 -11.39 -15.86 4.56
N THR A 168 -10.41 -15.15 5.09
CA THR A 168 -10.59 -14.03 6.02
C THR A 168 -11.38 -12.87 5.40
N PHE A 169 -11.30 -12.68 4.07
CA PHE A 169 -12.00 -11.67 3.26
C PHE A 169 -11.76 -10.19 3.64
N ALA A 170 -12.04 -9.80 4.89
CA ALA A 170 -11.86 -8.46 5.43
C ALA A 170 -10.61 -8.40 6.33
N TRP A 171 -9.69 -7.50 6.01
CA TRP A 171 -8.34 -7.47 6.54
C TRP A 171 -8.05 -6.15 7.26
N LEU A 172 -7.68 -6.19 8.53
CA LEU A 172 -7.25 -5.01 9.27
C LEU A 172 -5.84 -4.60 8.83
N ALA A 173 -5.64 -3.32 8.49
CA ALA A 173 -4.30 -2.78 8.31
C ALA A 173 -3.48 -2.85 9.61
N ASP A 174 -2.17 -2.98 9.49
CA ASP A 174 -1.23 -3.10 10.62
C ASP A 174 -1.40 -1.93 11.60
N GLU A 175 -1.76 -0.74 11.10
CA GLU A 175 -1.99 0.47 11.88
C GLU A 175 -3.03 0.30 13.00
N TRP A 176 -4.07 -0.52 12.81
CA TRP A 176 -5.05 -0.79 13.88
C TRP A 176 -4.38 -1.39 15.12
N TYR A 177 -3.50 -2.38 14.91
CA TYR A 177 -2.79 -3.04 16.00
C TYR A 177 -1.80 -2.09 16.67
N LEU A 178 -1.18 -1.19 15.90
CA LEU A 178 -0.29 -0.16 16.44
C LEU A 178 -1.05 0.86 17.30
N ILE A 179 -2.19 1.38 16.81
CA ILE A 179 -3.05 2.30 17.59
C ILE A 179 -3.57 1.61 18.86
N ALA A 180 -3.95 0.34 18.75
CA ALA A 180 -4.46 -0.45 19.87
C ALA A 180 -3.38 -0.89 20.87
N GLU A 181 -2.10 -0.69 20.56
CA GLU A 181 -0.95 -1.24 21.29
C GLU A 181 -1.03 -2.76 21.47
N GLN A 182 -1.51 -3.45 20.44
CA GLN A 182 -1.65 -4.91 20.38
C GLN A 182 -0.55 -5.53 19.50
N PRO A 183 -0.14 -6.78 19.77
CA PRO A 183 0.79 -7.47 18.90
C PRO A 183 0.18 -7.67 17.50
N LEU A 184 1.00 -7.53 16.46
CA LEU A 184 0.62 -7.87 15.10
C LEU A 184 0.20 -9.35 15.02
N PRO A 185 -0.82 -9.69 14.21
CA PRO A 185 -1.19 -11.07 13.94
C PRO A 185 0.01 -11.94 13.49
N PRO A 186 -0.05 -13.26 13.75
CA PRO A 186 1.00 -14.18 13.28
C PRO A 186 0.92 -14.36 11.76
N ILE A 187 1.96 -14.96 11.15
CA ILE A 187 2.10 -15.05 9.68
C ILE A 187 0.90 -15.76 9.04
N GLU A 188 0.44 -16.85 9.66
CA GLU A 188 -0.70 -17.65 9.20
C GLU A 188 -2.02 -16.87 9.12
N HIS A 189 -2.12 -15.72 9.79
CA HIS A 189 -3.28 -14.85 9.68
C HIS A 189 -3.44 -14.34 8.25
N TYR A 190 -2.34 -13.94 7.59
CA TYR A 190 -2.36 -13.08 6.40
C TYR A 190 -2.59 -13.81 5.06
N GLU A 191 -2.75 -15.14 5.07
CA GLU A 191 -2.88 -15.96 3.84
C GLU A 191 -1.75 -15.62 2.85
N ASP A 192 -2.08 -15.29 1.59
CA ASP A 192 -1.12 -14.88 0.55
C ASP A 192 -0.92 -13.35 0.48
N TYR A 193 -1.23 -12.63 1.56
CA TYR A 193 -1.13 -11.17 1.68
C TYR A 193 -1.92 -10.38 0.60
N PRO A 194 -3.24 -10.60 0.44
CA PRO A 194 -4.03 -10.00 -0.64
C PRO A 194 -4.16 -8.48 -0.57
N GLN A 195 -3.82 -7.87 0.57
CA GLN A 195 -3.99 -6.43 0.84
C GLN A 195 -2.69 -5.74 1.27
N LEU A 196 -1.52 -6.28 0.88
CA LEU A 196 -0.21 -5.75 1.28
C LEU A 196 -0.03 -4.26 0.93
N ALA A 197 -0.48 -3.86 -0.27
CA ALA A 197 -0.41 -2.48 -0.75
C ALA A 197 -1.28 -1.50 0.06
N ASN A 198 -2.26 -2.02 0.81
CA ASN A 198 -3.16 -1.26 1.68
C ASN A 198 -2.71 -1.28 3.16
N GLY A 199 -1.44 -1.63 3.42
CA GLY A 199 -0.87 -1.64 4.77
C GLY A 199 -1.27 -2.84 5.63
N VAL A 200 -1.82 -3.90 5.03
CA VAL A 200 -2.15 -5.15 5.73
C VAL A 200 -0.95 -6.09 5.68
N GLY A 201 -0.35 -6.39 6.83
CA GLY A 201 0.71 -7.39 6.97
C GLY A 201 2.09 -6.95 6.47
N SER A 202 2.24 -5.69 6.08
CA SER A 202 3.50 -5.12 5.60
C SER A 202 4.66 -5.27 6.60
N ILE A 203 4.39 -5.04 7.89
CA ILE A 203 5.40 -5.15 8.94
C ILE A 203 5.75 -6.63 9.16
N ARG A 204 4.72 -7.49 9.23
CA ARG A 204 4.90 -8.93 9.41
C ARG A 204 5.70 -9.53 8.25
N ARG A 205 5.38 -9.13 7.02
CA ARG A 205 6.07 -9.56 5.80
C ARG A 205 7.54 -9.13 5.82
N PHE A 206 7.83 -7.88 6.18
CA PHE A 206 9.21 -7.40 6.27
C PHE A 206 10.03 -8.19 7.30
N LEU A 207 9.46 -8.47 8.47
CA LEU A 207 10.12 -9.27 9.52
C LEU A 207 10.42 -10.70 9.02
N GLN A 208 9.44 -11.34 8.37
CA GLN A 208 9.61 -12.67 7.79
C GLN A 208 10.69 -12.69 6.71
N ASP A 209 10.64 -11.73 5.78
CA ASP A 209 11.63 -11.63 4.70
C ASP A 209 13.03 -11.39 5.28
N PHE A 210 13.15 -10.56 6.32
CA PHE A 210 14.42 -10.33 7.02
C PHE A 210 14.95 -11.61 7.66
N GLU A 211 14.13 -12.36 8.40
CA GLU A 211 14.55 -13.63 9.00
C GLU A 211 15.06 -14.62 7.95
N ALA A 212 14.42 -14.68 6.78
CA ALA A 212 14.84 -15.55 5.68
C ALA A 212 16.20 -15.17 5.09
N VAL A 213 16.56 -13.88 5.03
CA VAL A 213 17.83 -13.40 4.46
C VAL A 213 18.91 -13.12 5.50
N ALA A 214 18.57 -13.00 6.78
CA ALA A 214 19.51 -12.72 7.87
C ALA A 214 20.67 -13.72 8.03
N PRO A 215 20.55 -15.02 7.65
CA PRO A 215 21.70 -15.93 7.65
C PRO A 215 22.83 -15.52 6.69
N GLN A 216 22.54 -14.64 5.72
CA GLN A 216 23.51 -14.15 4.74
C GLN A 216 24.31 -12.96 5.26
N LEU A 217 23.95 -12.39 6.43
CA LEU A 217 24.67 -11.29 7.04
C LEU A 217 26.12 -11.68 7.39
N PRO A 218 27.10 -10.78 7.18
CA PRO A 218 28.48 -11.03 7.59
C PRO A 218 28.58 -11.13 9.12
N SER A 219 29.61 -11.82 9.62
CA SER A 219 29.90 -11.85 11.06
C SER A 219 30.64 -10.60 11.55
N GLN A 220 31.36 -9.93 10.66
CA GLN A 220 32.21 -8.78 10.97
C GLN A 220 32.38 -7.85 9.74
N LEU A 221 32.57 -6.56 9.99
CA LEU A 221 33.00 -5.57 9.00
C LEU A 221 34.51 -5.32 9.06
N GLN A 222 35.13 -5.03 7.91
CA GLN A 222 36.56 -4.70 7.82
C GLN A 222 36.90 -3.36 8.49
N ARG A 223 35.95 -2.43 8.47
CA ARG A 223 36.08 -1.11 9.10
C ARG A 223 34.84 -0.87 9.96
N PRO A 224 35.00 -0.30 11.17
CA PRO A 224 33.85 0.08 11.98
C PRO A 224 32.94 1.05 11.22
N GLN A 225 31.64 0.79 11.26
CA GLN A 225 30.59 1.62 10.65
C GLN A 225 29.47 1.87 11.66
N ARG A 226 29.05 3.12 11.78
CA ARG A 226 27.84 3.52 12.51
C ARG A 226 26.79 4.05 11.55
N LEU A 227 25.66 3.35 11.45
CA LEU A 227 24.56 3.68 10.57
C LEU A 227 23.36 4.20 11.36
N ALA A 228 22.71 5.23 10.84
CA ALA A 228 21.39 5.66 11.30
C ALA A 228 20.33 5.10 10.36
N TRP A 229 19.44 4.24 10.85
CA TRP A 229 18.30 3.74 10.07
C TRP A 229 17.05 4.53 10.44
N ILE A 230 16.61 5.41 9.56
CA ILE A 230 15.48 6.31 9.85
C ILE A 230 14.20 5.68 9.35
N VAL A 231 13.20 5.61 10.23
CA VAL A 231 11.87 5.04 9.97
C VAL A 231 10.78 5.86 10.64
N GLY A 232 9.53 5.61 10.27
CA GLY A 232 8.39 6.15 11.02
C GLY A 232 8.32 5.51 12.40
N ASN A 233 7.94 6.28 13.42
CA ASN A 233 7.90 5.77 14.79
C ASN A 233 6.88 4.64 15.03
N ALA A 234 5.91 4.47 14.13
CA ALA A 234 4.94 3.39 14.21
C ALA A 234 5.58 1.99 14.22
N VAL A 235 6.76 1.81 13.60
CA VAL A 235 7.45 0.51 13.54
C VAL A 235 8.60 0.36 14.54
N GLU A 236 8.81 1.35 15.42
CA GLU A 236 9.98 1.41 16.31
C GLU A 236 10.16 0.13 17.12
N LEU A 237 9.09 -0.32 17.79
CA LEU A 237 9.12 -1.52 18.62
C LEU A 237 9.22 -2.79 17.76
N ALA A 238 8.47 -2.86 16.66
CA ALA A 238 8.43 -4.02 15.78
C ALA A 238 9.79 -4.31 15.12
N PHE A 239 10.60 -3.28 14.86
CA PHE A 239 11.89 -3.42 14.18
C PHE A 239 13.08 -3.60 15.14
N GLN A 240 12.89 -3.54 16.46
CA GLN A 240 13.98 -3.79 17.41
C GLN A 240 14.69 -5.14 17.20
N PRO A 241 14.01 -6.28 16.95
CA PRO A 241 14.70 -7.55 16.71
C PRO A 241 15.64 -7.51 15.51
N ILE A 242 15.33 -6.72 14.48
CA ILE A 242 16.18 -6.52 13.30
C ILE A 242 17.45 -5.76 13.70
N VAL A 243 17.28 -4.66 14.44
CA VAL A 243 18.38 -3.81 14.90
C VAL A 243 19.31 -4.57 15.84
N GLU A 244 18.75 -5.36 16.76
CA GLU A 244 19.49 -6.26 17.63
C GLU A 244 20.31 -7.28 16.82
N ARG A 245 19.68 -7.91 15.82
CA ARG A 245 20.36 -8.86 14.94
C ARG A 245 21.50 -8.21 14.14
N LEU A 246 21.31 -7.01 13.62
CA LEU A 246 22.34 -6.25 12.90
C LEU A 246 23.50 -5.85 13.82
N ASN A 247 23.22 -5.46 15.06
CA ASN A 247 24.23 -5.08 16.05
C ASN A 247 25.03 -6.28 16.63
N GLN A 248 24.71 -7.51 16.25
CA GLN A 248 25.55 -8.68 16.53
C GLN A 248 26.74 -8.80 15.56
N ILE A 249 26.77 -8.00 14.48
CA ILE A 249 27.86 -7.99 13.50
C ILE A 249 29.01 -7.18 14.08
N GLU A 250 30.19 -7.79 14.23
CA GLU A 250 31.35 -7.11 14.80
C GLU A 250 31.78 -5.92 13.92
N GLY A 251 31.94 -4.74 14.53
CA GLY A 251 32.28 -3.52 13.81
C GLY A 251 31.09 -2.80 13.16
N LEU A 252 29.86 -3.30 13.27
CA LEU A 252 28.66 -2.57 12.87
C LEU A 252 27.93 -2.03 14.10
N SER A 253 27.47 -0.79 14.02
CA SER A 253 26.52 -0.20 14.97
C SER A 253 25.37 0.44 14.19
N VAL A 254 24.16 -0.10 14.32
CA VAL A 254 22.96 0.46 13.72
C VAL A 254 22.08 1.04 14.81
N THR A 255 21.73 2.31 14.67
CA THR A 255 20.72 2.97 15.52
C THR A 255 19.45 3.16 14.72
N LEU A 256 18.32 2.67 15.23
CA LEU A 256 17.01 2.99 14.66
C LEU A 256 16.59 4.37 15.13
N ILE A 257 16.32 5.27 14.18
CA ILE A 257 15.83 6.62 14.44
C ILE A 257 14.35 6.66 14.06
N ALA A 258 13.49 6.53 15.06
CA ALA A 258 12.05 6.58 14.94
C ALA A 258 11.56 8.03 14.90
N ILE A 259 10.90 8.44 13.82
CA ILE A 259 10.44 9.82 13.60
C ILE A 259 8.92 9.86 13.48
N ALA A 260 8.30 10.80 14.21
CA ALA A 260 6.91 11.21 14.00
C ALA A 260 6.88 12.41 13.04
N SER A 261 5.86 12.49 12.19
CA SER A 261 5.74 13.61 11.25
C SER A 261 5.06 14.81 11.89
N ALA A 262 5.88 15.79 12.28
CA ALA A 262 5.39 17.10 12.65
C ALA A 262 4.79 17.82 11.43
N TYR A 263 5.29 17.54 10.21
CA TYR A 263 4.74 18.04 8.97
C TYR A 263 3.27 17.68 8.78
N TRP A 264 2.85 16.46 9.12
CA TRP A 264 1.44 16.07 9.09
C TRP A 264 0.69 16.34 10.40
N GLY A 265 1.40 16.73 11.48
CA GLY A 265 0.81 16.92 12.80
C GLY A 265 0.43 15.61 13.49
N GLN A 266 1.16 14.54 13.20
CA GLN A 266 0.89 13.20 13.69
C GLN A 266 1.84 12.82 14.84
N THR A 267 1.30 12.16 15.86
CA THR A 267 2.07 11.59 16.97
C THR A 267 2.59 10.18 16.65
N MET A 268 1.87 9.44 15.81
CA MET A 268 2.27 8.16 15.28
C MET A 268 2.27 8.24 13.75
N THR A 269 3.36 7.82 13.14
CA THR A 269 3.62 8.01 11.72
C THR A 269 4.19 6.74 11.13
N VAL A 270 3.51 6.20 10.11
CA VAL A 270 4.06 5.12 9.29
C VAL A 270 5.23 5.64 8.46
N THR A 271 6.20 4.78 8.18
CA THR A 271 7.44 5.15 7.51
C THR A 271 7.24 5.94 6.21
N GLY A 272 6.22 5.66 5.41
CA GLY A 272 5.96 6.35 4.14
C GLY A 272 5.50 7.79 4.25
N LEU A 273 5.09 8.22 5.44
CA LEU A 273 4.63 9.58 5.70
C LEU A 273 5.72 10.48 6.30
N VAL A 274 6.91 9.93 6.61
CA VAL A 274 8.04 10.72 7.10
C VAL A 274 8.57 11.61 5.98
N THR A 275 8.61 12.91 6.22
CA THR A 275 9.04 13.91 5.23
C THR A 275 10.51 14.31 5.38
N GLY A 276 11.06 15.00 4.38
CA GLY A 276 12.44 15.48 4.44
C GLY A 276 12.65 16.51 5.55
N GLN A 277 11.67 17.41 5.75
CA GLN A 277 11.66 18.35 6.87
C GLN A 277 11.63 17.66 8.24
N ASP A 278 10.86 16.56 8.38
CA ASP A 278 10.82 15.84 9.65
C ASP A 278 12.20 15.27 10.01
N ILE A 279 12.91 14.72 9.02
CA ILE A 279 14.27 14.21 9.20
C ILE A 279 15.22 15.34 9.61
N LEU A 280 15.23 16.47 8.89
CA LEU A 280 16.10 17.61 9.20
C LEU A 280 15.85 18.19 10.60
N ALA A 281 14.60 18.17 11.06
CA ALA A 281 14.22 18.71 12.36
C ALA A 281 14.60 17.79 13.53
N GLN A 282 14.58 16.47 13.33
CA GLN A 282 14.66 15.49 14.43
C GLN A 282 15.95 14.66 14.44
N PHE A 283 16.63 14.53 13.30
CA PHE A 283 17.87 13.74 13.21
C PHE A 283 19.12 14.62 13.28
N GLN A 284 20.05 14.24 14.16
CA GLN A 284 21.39 14.84 14.22
C GLN A 284 22.42 13.88 13.61
N PRO A 285 23.15 14.28 12.55
CA PRO A 285 24.07 13.39 11.83
C PRO A 285 25.38 13.10 12.60
N VAL A 286 25.58 13.67 13.78
CA VAL A 286 26.86 13.61 14.51
C VAL A 286 27.19 12.17 14.92
N GLY A 287 28.35 11.70 14.46
CA GLY A 287 28.90 10.41 14.86
C GLY A 287 28.36 9.21 14.08
N TYR A 288 27.59 9.44 13.01
CA TYR A 288 27.19 8.43 12.03
C TYR A 288 28.05 8.53 10.77
N ASP A 289 28.25 7.40 10.09
CA ASP A 289 29.00 7.29 8.85
C ASP A 289 28.07 7.35 7.62
N ALA A 290 26.83 6.88 7.74
CA ALA A 290 25.80 6.95 6.71
C ALA A 290 24.38 6.83 7.29
N VAL A 291 23.39 7.19 6.47
CA VAL A 291 21.96 7.07 6.78
C VAL A 291 21.34 6.02 5.86
N LEU A 292 20.51 5.14 6.42
CA LEU A 292 19.65 4.21 5.68
C LEU A 292 18.23 4.78 5.64
N LEU A 293 17.68 4.98 4.44
CA LEU A 293 16.30 5.44 4.25
C LEU A 293 15.50 4.43 3.41
N PRO A 294 14.32 3.99 3.85
CA PRO A 294 13.39 3.24 3.00
C PRO A 294 12.94 4.04 1.78
N SER A 295 12.93 3.42 0.60
CA SER A 295 12.48 4.07 -0.65
C SER A 295 11.03 4.55 -0.59
N LEU A 296 10.20 3.91 0.23
CA LEU A 296 8.79 4.25 0.41
C LEU A 296 8.55 5.64 1.02
N MET A 297 9.60 6.31 1.53
CA MET A 297 9.55 7.73 1.94
C MET A 297 9.57 8.70 0.75
N LEU A 298 9.92 8.21 -0.44
CA LEU A 298 10.14 9.01 -1.63
C LEU A 298 9.04 8.74 -2.65
N LYS A 299 8.57 9.80 -3.28
CA LYS A 299 7.82 9.74 -4.54
C LYS A 299 8.79 9.66 -5.73
N ASP A 300 8.22 9.64 -6.93
CA ASP A 300 8.98 9.68 -8.17
C ASP A 300 10.01 10.81 -8.19
N ASN A 301 11.14 10.56 -8.87
CA ASN A 301 12.29 11.47 -8.97
C ASN A 301 13.03 11.74 -7.64
N ALA A 302 12.94 10.82 -6.67
CA ALA A 302 13.68 10.89 -5.40
C ALA A 302 13.39 12.18 -4.61
N VAL A 303 12.11 12.51 -4.48
CA VAL A 303 11.61 13.65 -3.70
C VAL A 303 10.76 13.12 -2.55
N PHE A 304 10.77 13.78 -1.39
CA PHE A 304 9.88 13.45 -0.27
C PHE A 304 8.45 14.00 -0.52
N LEU A 305 7.50 13.63 0.34
CA LEU A 305 6.11 14.13 0.24
C LEU A 305 5.99 15.65 0.47
N ASP A 306 6.95 16.27 1.15
CA ASP A 306 7.03 17.72 1.38
C ASP A 306 7.81 18.48 0.29
N ASP A 307 7.98 17.86 -0.88
CA ASP A 307 8.71 18.40 -2.04
C ASP A 307 10.21 18.62 -1.82
N LEU A 308 10.79 18.17 -0.71
CA LEU A 308 12.23 18.23 -0.48
C LEU A 308 12.94 17.20 -1.38
N PRO A 309 13.91 17.59 -2.24
CA PRO A 309 14.70 16.62 -3.00
C PRO A 309 15.66 15.85 -2.10
N LEU A 310 15.88 14.55 -2.38
CA LEU A 310 16.82 13.71 -1.65
C LEU A 310 18.24 14.29 -1.64
N ASP A 311 18.71 14.82 -2.76
CA ASP A 311 20.04 15.43 -2.86
C ASP A 311 20.20 16.65 -1.95
N THR A 312 19.11 17.41 -1.77
CA THR A 312 19.08 18.55 -0.85
C THR A 312 19.17 18.07 0.60
N LEU A 313 18.43 17.02 0.97
CA LEU A 313 18.55 16.40 2.29
C LEU A 313 19.99 15.91 2.54
N GLN A 314 20.56 15.18 1.58
CA GLN A 314 21.93 14.67 1.66
C GLN A 314 22.96 15.80 1.85
N ALA A 315 22.84 16.88 1.08
CA ALA A 315 23.72 18.03 1.18
C ALA A 315 23.62 18.74 2.54
N GLN A 316 22.43 18.78 3.14
CA GLN A 316 22.20 19.38 4.46
C GLN A 316 22.72 18.49 5.61
N LEU A 317 22.48 17.18 5.54
CA LEU A 317 22.97 16.22 6.53
C LEU A 317 24.49 16.03 6.46
N LYS A 318 25.09 16.24 5.28
CA LYS A 318 26.52 15.99 5.00
C LYS A 318 26.94 14.56 5.31
N LEU A 319 26.01 13.61 5.14
CA LEU A 319 26.23 12.18 5.26
C LEU A 319 25.77 11.49 3.97
N PRO A 320 26.46 10.42 3.54
CA PRO A 320 25.93 9.54 2.50
C PRO A 320 24.57 8.97 2.91
N ILE A 321 23.60 8.98 1.99
CA ILE A 321 22.31 8.33 2.16
C ILE A 321 22.26 7.08 1.28
N GLN A 322 21.94 5.93 1.88
CA GLN A 322 21.66 4.68 1.19
C GLN A 322 20.16 4.42 1.19
N ILE A 323 19.58 4.25 0.01
CA ILE A 323 18.15 3.94 -0.14
C ILE A 323 17.95 2.43 -0.08
N VAL A 324 17.03 2.00 0.78
CA VAL A 324 16.58 0.60 0.90
C VAL A 324 15.31 0.45 0.06
N ALA A 325 15.44 -0.07 -1.16
CA ALA A 325 14.36 -0.17 -2.13
C ALA A 325 13.74 -1.57 -2.22
N GLY A 326 14.52 -2.62 -2.02
CA GLY A 326 14.06 -4.03 -2.13
C GLY A 326 13.64 -4.66 -0.81
N GLY A 327 13.13 -3.86 0.14
CA GLY A 327 12.72 -4.35 1.46
C GLY A 327 13.88 -4.98 2.26
N ALA A 328 13.60 -6.07 2.96
CA ALA A 328 14.56 -6.69 3.87
C ALA A 328 15.77 -7.31 3.16
N ALA A 329 15.60 -7.85 1.96
CA ALA A 329 16.70 -8.44 1.17
C ALA A 329 17.73 -7.37 0.76
N ASP A 330 17.25 -6.19 0.38
CA ASP A 330 18.11 -5.07 0.01
C ASP A 330 18.83 -4.47 1.22
N LEU A 331 18.14 -4.39 2.38
CA LEU A 331 18.80 -4.03 3.64
C LEU A 331 19.99 -4.96 3.94
N VAL A 332 19.81 -6.28 3.82
CA VAL A 332 20.92 -7.24 4.00
C VAL A 332 22.01 -7.05 2.95
N THR A 333 21.65 -6.80 1.69
CA THR A 333 22.60 -6.57 0.59
C THR A 333 23.47 -5.34 0.84
N ILE A 334 22.88 -4.24 1.32
CA ILE A 334 23.61 -3.02 1.71
C ILE A 334 24.61 -3.34 2.81
N ILE A 335 24.20 -4.07 3.86
CA ILE A 335 25.10 -4.44 4.96
C ILE A 335 26.23 -5.38 4.49
N GLN A 336 25.95 -6.32 3.60
CA GLN A 336 26.98 -7.18 3.00
C GLN A 336 28.01 -6.38 2.19
N ALA A 337 27.57 -5.33 1.49
CA ALA A 337 28.46 -4.47 0.72
C ALA A 337 29.46 -3.73 1.61
N LEU A 338 29.11 -3.41 2.86
CA LEU A 338 30.01 -2.78 3.84
C LEU A 338 31.09 -3.73 4.36
N ALA A 339 30.93 -5.05 4.20
CA ALA A 339 31.91 -6.04 4.64
C ALA A 339 33.03 -6.29 3.61
N ARG A 340 32.91 -5.73 2.40
CA ARG A 340 33.91 -5.83 1.33
C ARG A 340 35.00 -4.76 1.50
#